data_AF-A0A7W9BF86-F1
#
_entry.id   AF-A0A7W9BF86-F1
#
_cell.length_a   1.000
_cell.length_b   1.000
_cell.length_c   1.000
_cell.angle_alpha   90.00
_cell.angle_beta   90.00
_cell.angle_gamma   90.00
#
_symmetry.space_group_name_H-M   'P 1'
#
loop_
_entity.id
_entity.type
_entity.pdbx_description
1 polymer ?
#
loop_
_entity_poly.entity_id
_entity_poly.type
_entity_poly.pdbx_seq_one_letter_code
_entity_poly.pdbx_strand_id
1 'polypeptide(L)'
;MQRLWLVMVGLGLLTFAALSAHAALKAVTSHPDGADPNTSSPAKGYEADDHFPGAALLYADVATAAPAAGVTGTIELPALPEPAQVAAALSAASGDTGVTAARPFSTNMASAIDRGRALECLTAAIYYEAASEPLQGQEAVAQVILNRARHPVFPATVCGVVYQGSERAGCQFSFACDGAMQRVQSAGGWARAARVAAAALAGYVYAPVGLATHYHTYAVTPAWNRSLVMTDMIGAHLFHRWKGYWGTAAAFRQIYRGGEPVPGPHALVPVSPVVPAAPPVIAAAAPAPITPVATIRPPYADSGAAKSLPKGGDDRLPPPSTVLDKWKDVGTLR
;
A
#
# COMPACT_ATOMS: atom_id res chain seq x y z
N MET A 1 -47.84 -0.90 -41.13
CA MET A 1 -46.80 -0.88 -40.06
C MET A 1 -46.92 -2.07 -39.11
N GLN A 2 -48.11 -2.39 -38.59
CA GLN A 2 -48.32 -3.49 -37.62
C GLN A 2 -47.90 -4.89 -38.11
N ARG A 3 -48.14 -5.23 -39.39
CA ARG A 3 -47.72 -6.52 -39.98
C ARG A 3 -46.19 -6.66 -40.09
N LEU A 4 -45.49 -5.56 -40.37
CA LEU A 4 -44.02 -5.55 -40.46
C LEU A 4 -43.37 -5.70 -39.08
N TRP A 5 -43.98 -5.08 -38.05
CA TRP A 5 -43.53 -5.19 -36.67
C TRP A 5 -43.68 -6.62 -36.12
N LEU A 6 -44.80 -7.29 -36.41
CA LEU A 6 -45.00 -8.69 -36.02
C LEU A 6 -43.98 -9.65 -36.67
N VAL A 7 -43.61 -9.40 -37.92
CA VAL A 7 -42.57 -10.19 -38.61
C VAL A 7 -41.19 -9.98 -37.97
N MET A 8 -40.83 -8.74 -37.63
CA MET A 8 -39.56 -8.42 -36.96
C MET A 8 -39.47 -9.06 -35.57
N VAL A 9 -40.56 -9.00 -34.79
CA VAL A 9 -40.62 -9.66 -33.47
C VAL A 9 -40.54 -11.18 -33.61
N GLY A 10 -41.23 -11.76 -34.59
CA GLY A 10 -41.15 -13.20 -34.87
C GLY A 10 -39.74 -13.65 -35.25
N LEU A 11 -39.04 -12.86 -36.08
CA LEU A 11 -37.65 -13.16 -36.47
C LEU A 11 -36.70 -13.06 -35.27
N GLY A 12 -36.87 -12.06 -34.41
CA GLY A 12 -36.07 -11.90 -33.19
C GLY A 12 -36.28 -13.02 -32.16
N LEU A 13 -37.52 -13.50 -32.01
CA LEU A 13 -37.82 -14.64 -31.14
C LEU A 13 -37.21 -15.94 -31.68
N LEU A 14 -37.25 -16.15 -33.00
CA LEU A 14 -36.63 -17.31 -33.65
C LEU A 14 -35.11 -17.33 -33.49
N THR A 15 -34.43 -16.20 -33.65
CA THR A 15 -32.97 -16.14 -33.47
C THR A 15 -32.58 -16.38 -32.01
N PHE A 16 -33.33 -15.82 -31.05
CA PHE A 16 -33.09 -16.05 -29.63
C PHE A 16 -33.32 -17.52 -29.23
N ALA A 17 -34.36 -18.16 -29.76
CA ALA A 17 -34.62 -19.58 -29.56
C ALA A 17 -33.49 -20.46 -30.14
N ALA A 18 -32.99 -20.13 -31.33
CA ALA A 18 -31.88 -20.84 -31.97
C ALA A 18 -30.56 -20.71 -31.18
N LEU A 19 -30.26 -19.51 -30.67
CA LEU A 19 -29.09 -19.27 -29.81
C LEU A 19 -29.19 -20.06 -28.49
N SER A 20 -30.38 -20.09 -27.89
CA SER A 20 -30.63 -20.83 -26.65
C SER A 20 -30.50 -22.34 -26.84
N ALA A 21 -31.04 -22.88 -27.95
CA ALA A 21 -30.91 -24.29 -28.30
C ALA A 21 -29.45 -24.70 -28.55
N HIS A 22 -28.67 -23.84 -29.22
CA HIS A 22 -27.25 -24.10 -29.45
C HIS A 22 -26.43 -24.11 -28.15
N ALA A 23 -26.75 -23.23 -27.19
CA ALA A 23 -26.11 -23.23 -25.87
C ALA A 23 -26.45 -24.47 -25.05
N ALA A 24 -27.71 -24.92 -25.09
CA ALA A 24 -28.14 -26.15 -24.42
C ALA A 24 -27.43 -27.39 -24.99
N LEU A 25 -27.29 -27.48 -26.32
CA LEU A 25 -26.61 -28.61 -26.97
C LEU A 25 -25.12 -28.67 -26.57
N LYS A 26 -24.44 -27.52 -26.52
CA LYS A 26 -23.04 -27.45 -26.05
C LYS A 26 -22.88 -27.92 -24.60
N ALA A 27 -23.81 -27.55 -23.71
CA ALA A 27 -23.78 -27.95 -22.30
C ALA A 27 -23.97 -29.46 -22.09
N VAL A 28 -24.76 -30.10 -22.95
CA VAL A 28 -24.95 -31.56 -22.95
C VAL A 28 -23.71 -32.27 -23.48
N THR A 29 -23.11 -31.78 -24.57
CA THR A 29 -21.89 -32.40 -25.13
C THR A 29 -20.63 -32.20 -24.30
N SER A 30 -20.64 -31.24 -23.36
CA SER A 30 -19.50 -30.96 -22.47
C SER A 30 -19.55 -31.72 -21.15
N HIS A 31 -20.53 -32.60 -20.93
CA HIS A 31 -20.54 -33.49 -19.77
C HIS A 31 -19.60 -34.69 -20.03
N PRO A 32 -18.55 -34.90 -19.24
CA PRO A 32 -17.77 -36.13 -19.30
C PRO A 32 -18.62 -37.29 -18.78
N ASP A 33 -18.79 -38.33 -19.61
CA ASP A 33 -19.46 -39.57 -19.24
C ASP A 33 -18.67 -40.30 -18.16
N GLY A 34 -19.29 -40.54 -17.01
CA GLY A 34 -18.71 -41.39 -15.96
C GLY A 34 -19.31 -41.19 -14.57
N ALA A 35 -20.60 -41.49 -14.39
CA ALA A 35 -21.15 -41.77 -13.06
C ALA A 35 -22.26 -42.83 -13.17
N ASP A 36 -21.98 -43.99 -12.59
CA ASP A 36 -22.85 -45.17 -12.56
C ASP A 36 -24.08 -44.91 -11.65
N PRO A 37 -25.34 -45.18 -12.09
CA PRO A 37 -26.54 -44.73 -11.38
C PRO A 37 -27.04 -45.67 -10.27
N ASN A 38 -26.27 -46.66 -9.82
CA ASN A 38 -26.70 -47.67 -8.84
C ASN A 38 -25.93 -47.61 -7.51
N THR A 39 -26.07 -46.51 -6.77
CA THR A 39 -25.87 -46.51 -5.31
C THR A 39 -26.78 -45.48 -4.65
N SER A 40 -27.92 -45.95 -4.16
CA SER A 40 -28.85 -45.19 -3.32
C SER A 40 -28.85 -45.74 -1.89
N SER A 41 -28.22 -45.04 -0.93
CA SER A 41 -28.71 -44.91 0.46
C SER A 41 -27.76 -44.09 1.36
N PRO A 42 -28.28 -43.53 2.48
CA PRO A 42 -27.84 -42.25 3.02
C PRO A 42 -26.75 -42.40 4.08
N ALA A 43 -25.66 -41.64 3.98
CA ALA A 43 -24.62 -41.63 4.99
C ALA A 43 -24.80 -40.45 5.96
N LYS A 44 -25.35 -40.76 7.14
CA LYS A 44 -24.87 -40.19 8.41
C LYS A 44 -23.38 -40.50 8.51
N GLY A 45 -22.57 -39.56 8.95
CA GLY A 45 -21.18 -39.84 9.32
C GLY A 45 -20.22 -38.81 8.77
N TYR A 46 -19.85 -37.87 9.63
CA TYR A 46 -18.53 -37.27 9.60
C TYR A 46 -17.54 -38.42 9.86
N GLU A 47 -16.86 -38.91 8.82
CA GLU A 47 -15.76 -39.85 8.99
C GLU A 47 -14.49 -39.18 8.50
N ALA A 48 -13.49 -39.21 9.38
CA ALA A 48 -12.36 -38.31 9.42
C ALA A 48 -11.17 -38.78 8.57
N ASP A 49 -11.38 -39.63 7.56
CA ASP A 49 -10.28 -40.47 7.05
C ASP A 49 -9.95 -40.41 5.54
N ASP A 50 -10.54 -39.55 4.70
CA ASP A 50 -10.27 -39.65 3.24
C ASP A 50 -9.76 -38.41 2.50
N HIS A 51 -9.39 -37.30 3.16
CA HIS A 51 -8.72 -36.19 2.48
C HIS A 51 -7.61 -35.52 3.30
N PHE A 52 -6.58 -36.30 3.65
CA PHE A 52 -5.27 -35.74 3.95
C PHE A 52 -4.13 -36.77 3.87
N PRO A 53 -3.37 -36.82 2.76
CA PRO A 53 -1.97 -37.19 2.82
C PRO A 53 -1.14 -35.97 2.41
N GLY A 54 -0.49 -35.31 3.37
CA GLY A 54 0.51 -34.30 3.02
C GLY A 54 0.82 -33.19 4.03
N ALA A 55 0.80 -33.46 5.34
CA ALA A 55 1.69 -32.72 6.23
C ALA A 55 3.01 -33.48 6.25
N ALA A 56 4.08 -32.76 5.94
CA ALA A 56 5.47 -33.19 6.01
C ALA A 56 5.85 -34.34 5.06
N LEU A 57 6.36 -33.99 3.88
CA LEU A 57 7.64 -34.51 3.40
C LEU A 57 8.24 -33.56 2.35
N LEU A 58 9.54 -33.33 2.53
CA LEU A 58 10.43 -32.54 1.69
C LEU A 58 10.54 -33.10 0.25
N TYR A 59 10.86 -32.19 -0.68
CA TYR A 59 11.31 -32.40 -2.07
C TYR A 59 10.24 -32.76 -3.12
N ALA A 60 9.72 -31.73 -3.78
CA ALA A 60 9.44 -31.78 -5.21
C ALA A 60 9.55 -30.36 -5.80
N ASP A 61 10.33 -30.25 -6.87
CA ASP A 61 10.65 -29.02 -7.56
C ASP A 61 9.40 -28.32 -8.10
N VAL A 62 9.04 -27.21 -7.47
CA VAL A 62 8.30 -26.13 -8.13
C VAL A 62 9.20 -24.91 -8.16
N ALA A 63 10.32 -25.06 -8.87
CA ALA A 63 11.03 -23.93 -9.44
C ALA A 63 10.17 -23.32 -10.55
N THR A 64 9.05 -22.69 -10.19
CA THR A 64 8.35 -21.63 -10.93
C THR A 64 7.09 -21.18 -10.18
N ALA A 65 7.17 -19.95 -9.65
CA ALA A 65 6.05 -19.06 -9.34
C ALA A 65 5.17 -19.34 -8.09
N ALA A 66 5.78 -19.40 -6.92
CA ALA A 66 5.26 -18.70 -5.73
C ALA A 66 6.45 -18.07 -4.97
N PRO A 67 6.44 -16.77 -4.66
CA PRO A 67 7.49 -16.16 -3.88
C PRO A 67 7.46 -16.63 -2.42
N ALA A 68 8.63 -16.55 -1.77
CA ALA A 68 8.83 -17.00 -0.39
C ALA A 68 7.82 -16.33 0.57
N ALA A 69 7.41 -17.06 1.60
CA ALA A 69 6.48 -16.59 2.62
C ALA A 69 6.98 -15.27 3.24
N GLY A 70 6.23 -14.20 3.02
CA GLY A 70 6.51 -12.87 3.55
C GLY A 70 6.12 -12.77 5.02
N VAL A 71 7.02 -12.21 5.83
CA VAL A 71 6.81 -11.96 7.27
C VAL A 71 6.30 -10.53 7.42
N THR A 72 5.01 -10.31 7.22
CA THR A 72 4.39 -9.07 7.64
C THR A 72 4.43 -9.00 9.16
N GLY A 73 4.90 -7.89 9.71
CA GLY A 73 4.94 -7.68 11.17
C GLY A 73 6.27 -8.02 11.84
N THR A 74 7.42 -7.79 11.21
CA THR A 74 8.68 -7.66 11.97
C THR A 74 9.03 -6.21 12.31
N ILE A 75 8.32 -5.24 11.73
CA ILE A 75 8.48 -3.82 12.07
C ILE A 75 7.89 -3.58 13.46
N GLU A 76 8.67 -2.93 14.32
CA GLU A 76 8.21 -2.48 15.64
C GLU A 76 6.99 -1.57 15.51
N LEU A 77 6.00 -1.78 16.38
CA LEU A 77 4.81 -0.94 16.38
C LEU A 77 5.16 0.45 16.93
N PRO A 78 4.63 1.53 16.33
CA PRO A 78 4.80 2.86 16.88
C PRO A 78 4.15 2.96 18.26
N ALA A 79 4.77 3.71 19.17
CA ALA A 79 4.15 4.06 20.45
C ALA A 79 2.99 5.05 20.20
N LEU A 80 1.79 4.73 20.67
CA LEU A 80 0.57 5.51 20.42
C LEU A 80 0.03 6.14 21.70
N PRO A 81 -0.28 7.46 21.71
CA PRO A 81 -1.00 8.08 22.82
C PRO A 81 -2.48 7.65 22.77
N GLU A 82 -2.97 7.02 23.84
CA GLU A 82 -4.41 6.75 24.00
C GLU A 82 -5.13 8.00 24.54
N PRO A 83 -6.32 8.37 24.03
CA PRO A 83 -7.10 9.42 24.64
C PRO A 83 -7.57 8.95 26.03
N ALA A 84 -7.05 9.57 27.09
CA ALA A 84 -7.15 9.09 28.48
C ALA A 84 -8.59 8.84 28.97
N GLN A 85 -9.55 9.62 28.48
CA GLN A 85 -10.97 9.55 28.90
C GLN A 85 -11.70 8.35 28.28
N VAL A 86 -11.34 7.94 27.06
CA VAL A 86 -11.94 6.76 26.39
C VAL A 86 -11.24 5.47 26.79
N ALA A 87 -9.92 5.50 27.02
CA ALA A 87 -9.17 4.34 27.50
C ALA A 87 -9.71 3.82 28.86
N ALA A 88 -10.02 4.72 29.79
CA ALA A 88 -10.58 4.36 31.10
C ALA A 88 -11.99 3.74 31.02
N ALA A 89 -12.86 4.30 30.17
CA ALA A 89 -14.22 3.80 29.98
C ALA A 89 -14.25 2.43 29.25
N LEU A 90 -13.35 2.22 28.29
CA LEU A 90 -13.24 0.96 27.54
C LEU A 90 -12.49 -0.13 28.31
N SER A 91 -11.52 0.24 29.17
CA SER A 91 -10.85 -0.69 30.09
C SER A 91 -11.81 -1.27 31.14
N ALA A 92 -12.79 -0.48 31.59
CA ALA A 92 -13.84 -0.96 32.49
C ALA A 92 -14.89 -1.84 31.77
N ALA A 93 -15.04 -1.67 30.45
CA ALA A 93 -15.94 -2.43 29.59
C ALA A 93 -15.25 -3.58 28.83
N SER A 94 -14.00 -3.92 29.18
CA SER A 94 -13.21 -4.96 28.52
C SER A 94 -13.69 -6.36 28.91
N GLY A 95 -14.95 -6.65 28.59
CA GLY A 95 -15.57 -7.96 28.51
C GLY A 95 -15.98 -8.34 27.08
N ASP A 96 -15.55 -7.58 26.07
CA ASP A 96 -15.89 -7.86 24.67
C ASP A 96 -14.98 -8.97 24.12
N THR A 97 -15.38 -10.22 24.40
CA THR A 97 -14.75 -11.46 23.91
C THR A 97 -15.14 -11.78 22.47
N GLY A 98 -15.96 -10.94 21.81
CA GLY A 98 -16.40 -11.13 20.44
C GLY A 98 -15.47 -10.49 19.40
N VAL A 99 -15.30 -11.17 18.26
CA VAL A 99 -14.68 -10.56 17.07
C VAL A 99 -15.71 -9.65 16.41
N THR A 100 -15.52 -8.33 16.53
CA THR A 100 -16.35 -7.34 15.82
C THR A 100 -15.92 -7.27 14.35
N ALA A 101 -16.85 -7.52 13.44
CA ALA A 101 -16.62 -7.38 12.01
C ALA A 101 -16.32 -5.92 11.62
N ALA A 102 -15.42 -5.72 10.66
CA ALA A 102 -15.13 -4.40 10.13
C ALA A 102 -16.32 -3.85 9.32
N ARG A 103 -16.40 -2.53 9.20
CA ARG A 103 -17.35 -1.90 8.27
C ARG A 103 -16.95 -2.19 6.81
N PRO A 104 -17.90 -2.36 5.88
CA PRO A 104 -17.62 -2.47 4.45
C PRO A 104 -16.71 -1.34 3.96
N PHE A 105 -15.70 -1.69 3.15
CA PHE A 105 -14.87 -0.68 2.50
C PHE A 105 -15.66 0.00 1.38
N SER A 106 -15.43 1.29 1.16
CA SER A 106 -16.12 2.05 0.11
C SER A 106 -15.11 2.86 -0.70
N THR A 107 -15.19 2.70 -2.01
CA THR A 107 -14.38 3.44 -2.99
C THR A 107 -15.19 4.52 -3.72
N ASN A 108 -16.39 4.84 -3.25
CA ASN A 108 -17.33 5.75 -3.92
C ASN A 108 -16.75 7.15 -4.14
N MET A 109 -15.92 7.63 -3.22
CA MET A 109 -15.27 8.94 -3.29
C MET A 109 -14.00 8.96 -4.16
N ALA A 110 -13.45 7.80 -4.50
CA ALA A 110 -12.21 7.70 -5.26
C ALA A 110 -12.45 7.79 -6.77
N SER A 111 -11.48 8.35 -7.50
CA SER A 111 -11.53 8.41 -8.97
C SER A 111 -11.39 7.01 -9.60
N ALA A 112 -11.73 6.87 -10.89
CA ALA A 112 -11.54 5.61 -11.60
C ALA A 112 -10.06 5.17 -11.62
N ILE A 113 -9.13 6.14 -11.73
CA ILE A 113 -7.69 5.89 -11.68
C ILE A 113 -7.29 5.37 -10.30
N ASP A 114 -7.74 6.03 -9.23
CA ASP A 114 -7.45 5.60 -7.86
C ASP A 114 -8.00 4.20 -7.58
N ARG A 115 -9.22 3.89 -8.03
CA ARG A 115 -9.79 2.54 -7.90
C ARG A 115 -8.95 1.49 -8.62
N GLY A 116 -8.44 1.80 -9.82
CA GLY A 116 -7.53 0.93 -10.56
C GLY A 116 -6.23 0.67 -9.79
N ARG A 117 -5.61 1.73 -9.25
CA ARG A 117 -4.38 1.61 -8.45
C ARG A 117 -4.60 0.81 -7.15
N ALA A 118 -5.68 1.10 -6.43
CA ALA A 118 -6.04 0.36 -5.22
C ALA A 118 -6.24 -1.14 -5.50
N LEU A 119 -6.90 -1.46 -6.63
CA LEU A 119 -7.08 -2.85 -7.07
C LEU A 119 -5.74 -3.52 -7.36
N GLU A 120 -4.84 -2.85 -8.10
CA GLU A 120 -3.52 -3.38 -8.43
C GLU A 120 -2.67 -3.63 -7.17
N CYS A 121 -2.58 -2.65 -6.28
CA CYS A 121 -1.81 -2.75 -5.05
C CYS A 121 -2.35 -3.82 -4.10
N LEU A 122 -3.68 -3.89 -3.93
CA LEU A 122 -4.30 -4.91 -3.08
C LEU A 122 -4.11 -6.32 -3.68
N THR A 123 -4.24 -6.45 -5.00
CA THR A 123 -3.99 -7.71 -5.71
C THR A 123 -2.55 -8.18 -5.50
N ALA A 124 -1.58 -7.28 -5.69
CA ALA A 124 -0.17 -7.59 -5.46
C ALA A 124 0.05 -8.07 -4.03
N ALA A 125 -0.44 -7.33 -3.04
CA ALA A 125 -0.28 -7.72 -1.64
C ALA A 125 -0.88 -9.10 -1.33
N ILE A 126 -2.12 -9.38 -1.77
CA ILE A 126 -2.76 -10.68 -1.56
C ILE A 126 -1.97 -11.80 -2.25
N TYR A 127 -1.50 -11.56 -3.48
CA TYR A 127 -0.72 -12.55 -4.21
C TYR A 127 0.60 -12.88 -3.51
N TYR A 128 1.38 -11.86 -3.17
CA TYR A 128 2.70 -12.07 -2.58
C TYR A 128 2.63 -12.60 -1.13
N GLU A 129 1.57 -12.31 -0.39
CA GLU A 129 1.44 -12.73 1.01
C GLU A 129 0.63 -14.00 1.21
N ALA A 130 -0.31 -14.31 0.30
CA ALA A 130 -1.31 -15.36 0.53
C ALA A 130 -1.68 -16.17 -0.73
N ALA A 131 -0.86 -16.16 -1.79
CA ALA A 131 -1.14 -16.99 -2.97
C ALA A 131 -1.12 -18.50 -2.68
N SER A 132 -0.38 -18.97 -1.68
CA SER A 132 -0.38 -20.37 -1.25
C SER A 132 -1.47 -20.69 -0.22
N GLU A 133 -2.17 -19.69 0.29
CA GLU A 133 -3.19 -19.84 1.33
C GLU A 133 -4.55 -20.23 0.74
N PRO A 134 -5.42 -20.85 1.56
CA PRO A 134 -6.82 -21.04 1.19
C PRO A 134 -7.50 -19.69 0.88
N LEU A 135 -8.66 -19.74 0.21
CA LEU A 135 -9.40 -18.54 -0.18
C LEU A 135 -9.65 -17.61 1.03
N GLN A 136 -10.01 -18.18 2.17
CA GLN A 136 -10.21 -17.47 3.43
C GLN A 136 -8.95 -16.72 3.88
N GLY A 137 -7.75 -17.27 3.67
CA GLY A 137 -6.49 -16.61 4.01
C GLY A 137 -6.23 -15.37 3.14
N GLN A 138 -6.59 -15.44 1.85
CA GLN A 138 -6.50 -14.29 0.94
C GLN A 138 -7.50 -13.20 1.33
N GLU A 139 -8.74 -13.57 1.66
CA GLU A 139 -9.77 -12.66 2.14
C GLU A 139 -9.38 -11.99 3.47
N ALA A 140 -8.76 -12.75 4.37
CA ALA A 140 -8.25 -12.27 5.65
C ALA A 140 -7.14 -11.23 5.49
N VAL A 141 -6.13 -11.50 4.64
CA VAL A 141 -5.06 -10.53 4.33
C VAL A 141 -5.63 -9.26 3.67
N ALA A 142 -6.56 -9.42 2.73
CA ALA A 142 -7.25 -8.28 2.11
C ALA A 142 -7.94 -7.41 3.18
N GLN A 143 -8.66 -8.04 4.10
CA GLN A 143 -9.37 -7.35 5.17
C GLN A 143 -8.42 -6.60 6.09
N VAL A 144 -7.27 -7.16 6.45
CA VAL A 144 -6.24 -6.48 7.26
C VAL A 144 -5.71 -5.23 6.57
N ILE A 145 -5.42 -5.30 5.27
CA ILE A 145 -4.92 -4.14 4.50
C ILE A 145 -5.97 -3.02 4.48
N LEU A 146 -7.25 -3.36 4.26
CA LEU A 146 -8.33 -2.38 4.29
C LEU A 146 -8.62 -1.85 5.70
N ASN A 147 -8.41 -2.66 6.74
CA ASN A 147 -8.46 -2.22 8.13
C ASN A 147 -7.37 -1.17 8.41
N ARG A 148 -6.13 -1.41 7.94
CA ARG A 148 -5.04 -0.43 8.04
C ARG A 148 -5.39 0.87 7.33
N ALA A 149 -5.90 0.83 6.10
CA ALA A 149 -6.28 2.03 5.35
C ALA A 149 -7.41 2.87 6.02
N ARG A 150 -8.13 2.29 6.98
CA ARG A 150 -9.16 2.97 7.80
C ARG A 150 -8.65 3.42 9.18
N HIS A 151 -7.44 3.04 9.56
CA HIS A 151 -6.92 3.25 10.91
C HIS A 151 -5.86 4.36 10.92
N PRO A 152 -6.02 5.41 11.74
CA PRO A 152 -5.26 6.68 11.68
C PRO A 152 -3.74 6.57 11.85
N VAL A 153 -3.24 5.42 12.30
CA VAL A 153 -1.81 5.12 12.47
C VAL A 153 -1.16 4.71 11.16
N PHE A 154 -1.94 4.23 10.20
CA PHE A 154 -1.44 3.78 8.90
C PHE A 154 -1.78 4.80 7.80
N PRO A 155 -1.14 4.70 6.62
CA PRO A 155 -1.51 5.47 5.45
C PRO A 155 -3.00 5.29 5.09
N ALA A 156 -3.67 6.37 4.67
CA ALA A 156 -5.10 6.37 4.38
C ALA A 156 -5.46 5.80 2.99
N THR A 157 -4.48 5.24 2.28
CA THR A 157 -4.57 4.75 0.89
C THR A 157 -4.09 3.30 0.81
N VAL A 158 -4.66 2.49 -0.07
CA VAL A 158 -4.34 1.06 -0.17
C VAL A 158 -2.90 0.85 -0.62
N CYS A 159 -2.45 1.51 -1.69
CA CYS A 159 -1.07 1.44 -2.14
C CYS A 159 -0.10 1.98 -1.09
N GLY A 160 -0.47 3.06 -0.41
CA GLY A 160 0.34 3.61 0.69
C GLY A 160 0.55 2.61 1.83
N VAL A 161 -0.46 1.79 2.17
CA VAL A 161 -0.31 0.71 3.16
C VAL A 161 0.57 -0.41 2.62
N VAL A 162 0.35 -0.84 1.37
CA VAL A 162 1.06 -1.98 0.76
C VAL A 162 2.55 -1.69 0.58
N TYR A 163 2.91 -0.47 0.20
CA TYR A 163 4.30 -0.07 -0.02
C TYR A 163 4.87 0.76 1.14
N GLN A 164 4.21 0.76 2.29
CA GLN A 164 4.67 1.47 3.47
C GLN A 164 6.09 1.05 3.86
N GLY A 165 7.00 2.01 3.99
CA GLY A 165 8.38 1.78 4.42
C GLY A 165 9.33 1.41 3.29
N SER A 166 8.84 1.15 2.07
CA SER A 166 9.70 0.90 0.89
C SER A 166 10.61 2.09 0.55
N GLU A 167 10.27 3.27 1.03
CA GLU A 167 11.09 4.48 0.95
C GLU A 167 12.19 4.58 2.03
N ARG A 168 12.30 3.59 2.93
CA ARG A 168 13.30 3.54 4.02
C ARG A 168 13.98 2.17 4.07
N ALA A 169 14.79 1.92 5.11
CA ALA A 169 15.54 0.68 5.31
C ALA A 169 14.67 -0.57 5.63
N GLY A 170 13.33 -0.49 5.58
CA GLY A 170 12.48 -1.64 5.89
C GLY A 170 11.08 -1.53 5.30
N CYS A 171 10.62 -2.61 4.65
CA CYS A 171 9.27 -2.70 4.07
C CYS A 171 8.28 -3.37 5.03
N GLN A 172 7.06 -2.84 5.09
CA GLN A 172 5.96 -3.48 5.80
C GLN A 172 5.61 -4.86 5.23
N PHE A 173 5.61 -4.97 3.90
CA PHE A 173 5.43 -6.21 3.17
C PHE A 173 6.76 -6.57 2.51
N SER A 174 7.33 -7.72 2.83
CA SER A 174 8.71 -8.05 2.43
C SER A 174 8.88 -8.07 0.91
N PHE A 175 7.83 -8.47 0.17
CA PHE A 175 7.84 -8.54 -1.29
C PHE A 175 8.16 -7.19 -1.97
N ALA A 176 7.90 -6.08 -1.28
CA ALA A 176 8.20 -4.74 -1.77
C ALA A 176 9.72 -4.43 -1.77
N CYS A 177 10.49 -5.12 -0.92
CA CYS A 177 11.93 -4.92 -0.75
C CYS A 177 12.78 -6.11 -1.24
N ASP A 178 12.25 -7.34 -1.27
CA ASP A 178 13.02 -8.58 -1.49
C ASP A 178 13.21 -8.96 -2.98
N GLY A 179 12.74 -8.12 -3.91
CA GLY A 179 12.81 -8.38 -5.35
C GLY A 179 11.77 -9.37 -5.88
N ALA A 180 10.80 -9.83 -5.08
CA ALA A 180 9.74 -10.75 -5.53
C ALA A 180 8.94 -10.24 -6.72
N MET A 181 8.77 -8.92 -6.86
CA MET A 181 8.08 -8.30 -7.98
C MET A 181 8.81 -8.43 -9.32
N GLN A 182 10.08 -8.79 -9.33
CA GLN A 182 10.85 -9.00 -10.57
C GLN A 182 10.60 -10.39 -11.18
N ARG A 183 9.94 -11.30 -10.45
CA ARG A 183 9.66 -12.67 -10.89
C ARG A 183 8.33 -12.72 -11.62
N VAL A 184 8.25 -13.60 -12.62
CA VAL A 184 7.00 -13.86 -13.36
C VAL A 184 5.94 -14.41 -12.41
N GLN A 185 4.78 -13.76 -12.38
CA GLN A 185 3.66 -14.20 -11.55
C GLN A 185 2.91 -15.37 -12.19
N SER A 186 2.38 -16.26 -11.35
CA SER A 186 1.43 -17.27 -11.78
C SER A 186 0.12 -16.60 -12.20
N ALA A 187 -0.29 -16.79 -13.45
CA ALA A 187 -1.52 -16.21 -13.99
C ALA A 187 -2.76 -16.62 -13.18
N GLY A 188 -2.84 -17.90 -12.78
CA GLY A 188 -3.96 -18.41 -11.99
C GLY A 188 -3.99 -17.85 -10.57
N GLY A 189 -2.83 -17.79 -9.90
CA GLY A 189 -2.71 -17.21 -8.56
C GLY A 189 -3.05 -15.72 -8.56
N TRP A 190 -2.54 -14.98 -9.54
CA TRP A 190 -2.84 -13.55 -9.70
C TRP A 190 -4.32 -13.29 -9.96
N ALA A 191 -4.95 -14.05 -10.87
CA ALA A 191 -6.37 -13.91 -11.16
C ALA A 191 -7.26 -14.22 -9.94
N ARG A 192 -6.84 -15.16 -9.07
CA ARG A 192 -7.55 -15.44 -7.83
C ARG A 192 -7.40 -14.29 -6.83
N ALA A 193 -6.17 -13.79 -6.61
CA ALA A 193 -5.91 -12.63 -5.77
C ALA A 193 -6.68 -11.38 -6.25
N ALA A 194 -6.75 -11.15 -7.56
CA ALA A 194 -7.46 -10.02 -8.15
C ALA A 194 -8.97 -10.07 -7.88
N ARG A 195 -9.58 -11.26 -7.93
CA ARG A 195 -11.00 -11.44 -7.59
C ARG A 195 -11.28 -11.13 -6.12
N VAL A 196 -10.41 -11.59 -5.22
CA VAL A 196 -10.52 -11.27 -3.78
C VAL A 196 -10.36 -9.77 -3.54
N ALA A 197 -9.35 -9.15 -4.16
CA ALA A 197 -9.13 -7.70 -4.07
C ALA A 197 -10.35 -6.91 -4.55
N ALA A 198 -10.90 -7.27 -5.71
CA ALA A 198 -12.08 -6.62 -6.27
C ALA A 198 -13.31 -6.74 -5.35
N ALA A 199 -13.56 -7.94 -4.80
CA ALA A 199 -14.66 -8.16 -3.87
C ALA A 199 -14.50 -7.31 -2.59
N ALA A 200 -13.30 -7.29 -2.01
CA ALA A 200 -13.02 -6.53 -0.80
C ALA A 200 -13.19 -5.01 -1.03
N LEU A 201 -12.70 -4.48 -2.15
CA LEU A 201 -12.87 -3.07 -2.54
C LEU A 201 -14.32 -2.70 -2.87
N ALA A 202 -15.13 -3.68 -3.28
CA ALA A 202 -16.58 -3.55 -3.47
C ALA A 202 -17.38 -3.64 -2.15
N GLY A 203 -16.70 -3.86 -1.01
CA GLY A 203 -17.30 -3.84 0.31
C GLY A 203 -17.55 -5.22 0.92
N TYR A 204 -17.07 -6.30 0.31
CA TYR A 204 -17.04 -7.61 0.98
C TYR A 204 -16.21 -7.52 2.27
N VAL A 205 -16.73 -8.10 3.35
CA VAL A 205 -16.08 -8.11 4.66
C VAL A 205 -15.85 -9.54 5.10
N TYR A 206 -14.59 -9.89 5.35
CA TYR A 206 -14.25 -11.15 5.97
C TYR A 206 -14.32 -11.02 7.49
N ALA A 207 -15.49 -11.36 8.06
CA ALA A 207 -15.80 -11.15 9.48
C ALA A 207 -14.86 -11.85 10.49
N PRO A 208 -14.34 -13.08 10.26
CA PRO A 208 -13.57 -13.81 11.27
C PRO A 208 -12.28 -13.13 11.75
N VAL A 209 -11.65 -12.29 10.93
CA VAL A 209 -10.48 -11.49 11.37
C VAL A 209 -10.87 -10.16 12.04
N GLY A 210 -12.13 -9.77 11.97
CA GLY A 210 -12.66 -8.54 12.54
C GLY A 210 -11.84 -7.29 12.23
N LEU A 211 -11.35 -6.65 13.28
CA LEU A 211 -10.54 -5.43 13.25
C LEU A 211 -9.03 -5.69 13.29
N ALA A 212 -8.58 -6.89 12.89
CA ALA A 212 -7.15 -7.19 12.84
C ALA A 212 -6.41 -6.21 11.93
N THR A 213 -5.26 -5.71 12.43
CA THR A 213 -4.34 -4.85 11.67
C THR A 213 -2.95 -5.48 11.54
N HIS A 214 -2.73 -6.63 12.17
CA HIS A 214 -1.46 -7.35 12.14
C HIS A 214 -1.74 -8.83 11.92
N TYR A 215 -0.81 -9.50 11.27
CA TYR A 215 -0.74 -10.93 11.23
C TYR A 215 0.72 -11.35 11.19
N HIS A 216 0.99 -12.62 11.46
CA HIS A 216 2.29 -13.22 11.25
C HIS A 216 2.10 -14.70 10.92
N THR A 217 3.11 -15.31 10.29
CA THR A 217 3.09 -16.76 10.06
C THR A 217 3.39 -17.51 11.35
N TYR A 218 2.89 -18.74 11.49
CA TYR A 218 3.23 -19.59 12.64
C TYR A 218 4.73 -19.91 12.75
N ALA A 219 5.50 -19.70 11.67
CA ALA A 219 6.93 -19.97 11.61
C ALA A 219 7.78 -18.93 12.36
N VAL A 220 7.20 -17.80 12.75
CA VAL A 220 7.90 -16.74 13.49
C VAL A 220 7.12 -16.37 14.76
N THR A 221 7.77 -15.72 15.71
CA THR A 221 7.10 -15.20 16.92
C THR A 221 7.63 -13.80 17.21
N PRO A 222 7.04 -12.76 16.60
CA PRO A 222 7.48 -11.40 16.81
C PRO A 222 7.18 -10.95 18.25
N ALA A 223 8.10 -10.16 18.82
CA ALA A 223 8.02 -9.73 20.23
C ALA A 223 6.69 -9.03 20.57
N TRP A 224 6.13 -8.28 19.63
CA TRP A 224 4.89 -7.56 19.81
C TRP A 224 3.63 -8.41 19.88
N ASN A 225 3.65 -9.70 19.49
CA ASN A 225 2.43 -10.52 19.46
C ASN A 225 1.76 -10.56 20.85
N ARG A 226 2.57 -10.54 21.91
CA ARG A 226 2.15 -10.61 23.32
C ARG A 226 1.37 -9.36 23.75
N SER A 227 1.64 -8.24 23.08
CA SER A 227 1.00 -6.95 23.33
C SER A 227 -0.34 -6.81 22.61
N LEU A 228 -0.65 -7.68 21.66
CA LEU A 228 -1.89 -7.67 20.89
C LEU A 228 -2.88 -8.75 21.34
N VAL A 229 -4.10 -8.69 20.83
CA VAL A 229 -5.12 -9.73 21.01
C VAL A 229 -5.19 -10.53 19.72
N MET A 230 -4.96 -11.83 19.80
CA MET A 230 -5.19 -12.74 18.68
C MET A 230 -6.70 -12.83 18.39
N THR A 231 -7.09 -12.63 17.13
CA THR A 231 -8.48 -12.70 16.67
C THR A 231 -8.82 -14.02 16.03
N ASP A 232 -7.92 -14.55 15.19
CA ASP A 232 -8.15 -15.77 14.43
C ASP A 232 -6.83 -16.41 13.94
N MET A 233 -6.88 -17.67 13.52
CA MET A 233 -5.81 -18.38 12.81
C MET A 233 -6.38 -18.98 11.53
N ILE A 234 -5.84 -18.58 10.38
CA ILE A 234 -6.33 -19.04 9.07
C ILE A 234 -5.13 -19.45 8.24
N GLY A 235 -5.12 -20.73 7.85
CA GLY A 235 -3.99 -21.32 7.16
C GLY A 235 -2.69 -21.12 7.95
N ALA A 236 -1.68 -20.54 7.33
CA ALA A 236 -0.39 -20.30 7.98
C ALA A 236 -0.37 -19.04 8.88
N HIS A 237 -1.42 -18.23 8.89
CA HIS A 237 -1.41 -16.89 9.47
C HIS A 237 -2.21 -16.77 10.78
N LEU A 238 -1.62 -16.10 11.77
CA LEU A 238 -2.28 -15.72 13.02
C LEU A 238 -2.57 -14.22 12.99
N PHE A 239 -3.84 -13.85 13.10
CA PHE A 239 -4.34 -12.48 12.99
C PHE A 239 -4.51 -11.82 14.35
N HIS A 240 -4.18 -10.54 14.45
CA HIS A 240 -4.12 -9.79 15.69
C HIS A 240 -4.69 -8.39 15.56
N ARG A 241 -5.41 -7.95 16.60
CA ARG A 241 -5.87 -6.57 16.80
C ARG A 241 -5.20 -5.94 18.01
N TRP A 242 -5.22 -4.61 18.07
CA TRP A 242 -4.77 -3.87 19.23
C TRP A 242 -5.62 -4.16 20.48
N LYS A 243 -5.02 -3.96 21.66
CA LYS A 243 -5.75 -3.87 22.93
C LYS A 243 -6.34 -2.47 23.11
N GLY A 244 -7.30 -2.32 24.01
CA GLY A 244 -7.85 -1.02 24.37
C GLY A 244 -8.54 -0.29 23.23
N TYR A 245 -8.50 1.05 23.26
CA TYR A 245 -9.23 1.90 22.33
C TYR A 245 -8.85 1.63 20.86
N TRP A 246 -7.55 1.47 20.59
CA TRP A 246 -7.03 1.25 19.23
C TRP A 246 -7.50 -0.07 18.60
N GLY A 247 -8.00 -1.01 19.41
CA GLY A 247 -8.54 -2.29 18.94
C GLY A 247 -10.03 -2.27 18.62
N THR A 248 -10.71 -1.14 18.85
CA THR A 248 -12.17 -1.02 18.74
C THR A 248 -12.58 -0.34 17.44
N ALA A 249 -13.83 -0.55 17.01
CA ALA A 249 -14.36 0.06 15.80
C ALA A 249 -14.28 1.60 15.79
N ALA A 250 -14.29 2.24 16.97
CA ALA A 250 -14.16 3.69 17.12
C ALA A 250 -12.81 4.24 16.64
N ALA A 251 -11.74 3.44 16.67
CA ALA A 251 -10.42 3.85 16.17
C ALA A 251 -10.35 3.93 14.64
N PHE A 252 -11.18 3.16 13.92
CA PHE A 252 -11.16 3.03 12.46
C PHE A 252 -11.95 4.16 11.77
N ARG A 253 -11.49 5.40 11.99
CA ARG A 253 -12.18 6.63 11.58
C ARG A 253 -11.69 7.26 10.27
N GLN A 254 -10.61 6.76 9.67
CA GLN A 254 -10.15 7.31 8.39
C GLN A 254 -11.15 6.93 7.28
N ILE A 255 -11.46 7.91 6.45
CA ILE A 255 -12.32 7.75 5.29
C ILE A 255 -11.42 7.61 4.07
N TYR A 256 -11.63 6.56 3.29
CA TYR A 256 -10.95 6.38 2.03
C TYR A 256 -11.45 7.40 0.99
N ARG A 257 -10.57 8.32 0.57
CA ARG A 257 -10.89 9.39 -0.40
C ARG A 257 -10.24 9.19 -1.77
N GLY A 258 -9.49 8.10 -1.98
CA GLY A 258 -8.57 7.96 -3.11
C GLY A 258 -7.24 8.68 -2.85
N GLY A 259 -6.59 9.18 -3.90
CA GLY A 259 -5.23 9.74 -3.80
C GLY A 259 -4.17 8.64 -3.76
N GLU A 260 -4.42 7.53 -4.48
CA GLU A 260 -3.51 6.39 -4.47
C GLU A 260 -2.17 6.77 -5.11
N PRO A 261 -1.03 6.55 -4.41
CA PRO A 261 0.27 6.71 -5.03
C PRO A 261 0.44 5.69 -6.17
N VAL A 262 1.46 5.91 -7.01
CA VAL A 262 1.75 5.02 -8.13
C VAL A 262 2.06 3.62 -7.59
N PRO A 263 1.42 2.54 -8.09
CA PRO A 263 1.72 1.18 -7.64
C PRO A 263 3.21 0.85 -7.77
N GLY A 264 3.77 0.25 -6.74
CA GLY A 264 5.16 -0.15 -6.67
C GLY A 264 5.90 0.48 -5.47
N PRO A 265 7.09 -0.05 -5.14
CA PRO A 265 7.91 0.49 -4.08
C PRO A 265 8.34 1.91 -4.43
N HIS A 266 8.19 2.82 -3.47
CA HIS A 266 8.57 4.21 -3.63
C HIS A 266 10.07 4.33 -3.37
N ALA A 267 10.88 4.09 -4.40
CA ALA A 267 12.31 4.29 -4.30
C ALA A 267 12.61 5.74 -3.88
N LEU A 268 13.55 5.92 -2.95
CA LEU A 268 14.25 7.18 -2.81
C LEU A 268 14.97 7.41 -4.14
N VAL A 269 14.41 8.22 -5.03
CA VAL A 269 15.18 8.68 -6.20
C VAL A 269 16.31 9.52 -5.61
N PRO A 270 17.59 9.12 -5.68
CA PRO A 270 18.65 10.06 -5.39
C PRO A 270 18.51 11.16 -6.43
N VAL A 271 18.12 12.35 -5.98
CA VAL A 271 18.21 13.54 -6.82
C VAL A 271 19.70 13.77 -6.99
N SER A 272 20.29 13.17 -8.02
CA SER A 272 21.62 13.54 -8.46
C SER A 272 21.58 15.06 -8.66
N PRO A 273 22.42 15.84 -7.95
CA PRO A 273 22.45 17.27 -8.21
C PRO A 273 22.71 17.43 -9.70
N VAL A 274 21.83 18.18 -10.38
CA VAL A 274 22.12 18.65 -11.73
C VAL A 274 23.37 19.50 -11.60
N VAL A 275 24.54 18.91 -11.86
CA VAL A 275 25.76 19.67 -12.05
C VAL A 275 25.53 20.42 -13.35
N PRO A 276 25.37 21.75 -13.35
CA PRO A 276 25.28 22.49 -14.59
C PRO A 276 26.54 22.16 -15.39
N ALA A 277 26.36 21.65 -16.60
CA ALA A 277 27.47 21.41 -17.51
C ALA A 277 28.24 22.72 -17.64
N ALA A 278 29.52 22.72 -17.27
CA ALA A 278 30.39 23.85 -17.53
C ALA A 278 30.32 24.15 -19.04
N PRO A 279 30.10 25.40 -19.46
CA PRO A 279 30.09 25.73 -20.88
C PRO A 279 31.44 25.34 -21.49
N PRO A 280 31.47 24.84 -22.74
CA PRO A 280 32.74 24.55 -23.39
C PRO A 280 33.53 25.85 -23.51
N VAL A 281 34.71 25.89 -22.87
CA VAL A 281 35.69 26.95 -23.07
C VAL A 281 36.21 26.83 -24.50
N ILE A 282 35.68 27.67 -25.39
CA ILE A 282 36.24 27.87 -26.72
C ILE A 282 37.59 28.55 -26.50
N ALA A 283 38.68 27.87 -26.84
CA ALA A 283 40.02 28.43 -26.79
C ALA A 283 40.06 29.67 -27.71
N ALA A 284 40.31 30.84 -27.13
CA ALA A 284 40.47 32.08 -27.88
C ALA A 284 41.73 31.97 -28.76
N ALA A 285 41.55 32.11 -30.07
CA ALA A 285 42.64 32.23 -31.02
C ALA A 285 43.44 33.52 -30.72
N ALA A 286 44.77 33.41 -30.79
CA ALA A 286 45.70 34.50 -30.50
C ALA A 286 45.48 35.72 -31.42
N PRO A 287 45.53 36.96 -30.91
CA PRO A 287 45.36 38.16 -31.73
C PRO A 287 46.64 38.48 -32.53
N ALA A 288 46.47 38.83 -33.80
CA ALA A 288 47.55 39.36 -34.66
C ALA A 288 47.81 40.86 -34.38
N PRO A 289 49.03 41.37 -34.61
CA PRO A 289 49.48 42.66 -34.06
C PRO A 289 49.47 43.79 -35.09
N ILE A 290 49.08 45.01 -34.68
CA ILE A 290 49.45 46.33 -35.26
C ILE A 290 48.65 47.45 -34.54
N THR A 291 49.10 48.68 -34.26
CA THR A 291 50.36 49.40 -33.94
C THR A 291 49.92 50.76 -33.33
N PRO A 292 50.73 51.46 -32.50
CA PRO A 292 50.24 52.48 -31.54
C PRO A 292 50.51 53.94 -31.94
N VAL A 293 49.68 54.89 -31.51
CA VAL A 293 49.90 56.36 -31.46
C VAL A 293 48.91 56.95 -30.44
N ALA A 294 49.17 57.92 -29.55
CA ALA A 294 50.37 58.58 -29.05
C ALA A 294 50.05 59.10 -27.63
N THR A 295 51.09 59.18 -26.80
CA THR A 295 51.04 59.52 -25.38
C THR A 295 51.04 61.04 -25.18
N ILE A 296 50.07 61.56 -24.42
CA ILE A 296 50.15 62.90 -23.81
C ILE A 296 49.99 62.71 -22.29
N ARG A 297 51.08 62.92 -21.54
CA ARG A 297 51.07 63.13 -20.09
C ARG A 297 51.84 64.42 -19.79
N PRO A 298 51.27 65.37 -19.05
CA PRO A 298 52.03 66.31 -18.24
C PRO A 298 52.17 65.83 -16.78
N PRO A 299 53.09 66.43 -15.99
CA PRO A 299 53.85 65.72 -14.96
C PRO A 299 53.35 65.85 -13.49
N TYR A 300 53.52 64.73 -12.78
CA TYR A 300 53.91 64.46 -11.38
C TYR A 300 53.61 65.44 -10.22
N ALA A 301 53.06 64.89 -9.13
CA ALA A 301 53.60 65.05 -7.77
C ALA A 301 53.25 63.83 -6.89
N ASP A 302 54.25 63.38 -6.15
CA ASP A 302 54.30 62.23 -5.25
C ASP A 302 53.61 62.44 -3.90
N SER A 303 53.58 61.35 -3.15
CA SER A 303 53.55 61.26 -1.68
C SER A 303 52.18 61.11 -1.03
N GLY A 304 51.99 59.91 -0.47
CA GLY A 304 50.94 59.62 0.48
C GLY A 304 51.04 60.46 1.75
N ALA A 305 49.87 60.82 2.26
CA ALA A 305 49.60 61.11 3.66
C ALA A 305 48.12 60.80 3.92
N ALA A 306 47.86 60.02 4.96
CA ALA A 306 46.51 59.66 5.39
C ALA A 306 45.71 60.91 5.79
N LYS A 307 44.46 61.01 5.33
CA LYS A 307 43.49 61.99 5.84
C LYS A 307 42.43 61.25 6.65
N SER A 308 42.23 61.72 7.89
CA SER A 308 41.20 61.25 8.81
C SER A 308 39.80 61.78 8.46
N LEU A 309 38.80 61.06 8.98
CA LEU A 309 37.34 61.15 8.78
C LEU A 309 36.72 62.54 8.91
N PRO A 310 35.60 62.76 8.19
CA PRO A 310 34.43 63.45 8.71
C PRO A 310 33.29 62.48 9.06
N LYS A 311 32.61 62.83 10.15
CA LYS A 311 31.53 62.12 10.83
C LYS A 311 30.17 62.61 10.29
N GLY A 312 29.27 61.68 9.99
CA GLY A 312 27.83 61.93 9.89
C GLY A 312 27.22 61.80 8.49
N GLY A 313 26.12 61.04 8.39
CA GLY A 313 25.21 61.08 7.24
C GLY A 313 24.65 59.74 6.76
N ASP A 314 23.74 59.18 7.55
CA ASP A 314 22.56 58.35 7.20
C ASP A 314 22.72 57.06 6.38
N ASP A 315 22.83 55.98 7.15
CA ASP A 315 22.61 54.58 6.79
C ASP A 315 21.11 54.34 6.49
N ARG A 316 20.78 53.95 5.26
CA ARG A 316 19.41 53.65 4.79
C ARG A 316 19.09 52.16 4.87
N LEU A 317 19.44 51.53 5.99
CA LEU A 317 19.07 50.14 6.27
C LEU A 317 17.82 50.11 7.17
N PRO A 318 16.80 49.28 6.84
CA PRO A 318 15.64 49.09 7.72
C PRO A 318 16.06 48.41 9.05
N PRO A 319 15.41 48.75 10.17
CA PRO A 319 15.84 48.32 11.50
C PRO A 319 15.64 46.81 11.72
N PRO A 320 16.52 46.16 12.51
CA PRO A 320 16.34 44.77 12.91
C PRO A 320 15.12 44.61 13.85
N SER A 321 14.45 43.46 13.73
CA SER A 321 13.25 43.11 14.48
C SER A 321 13.52 42.97 15.98
N THR A 322 12.62 43.54 16.78
CA THR A 322 12.68 43.57 18.25
C THR A 322 12.27 42.21 18.83
N VAL A 323 13.18 41.58 19.57
CA VAL A 323 12.86 40.42 20.42
C VAL A 323 12.10 40.90 21.66
N LEU A 324 10.91 40.35 21.91
CA LEU A 324 10.09 40.68 23.09
C LEU A 324 10.81 40.30 24.40
N ASP A 325 10.75 41.20 25.39
CA ASP A 325 11.50 41.13 26.66
C ASP A 325 11.20 39.93 27.57
N LYS A 326 10.14 39.15 27.31
CA LYS A 326 9.80 37.99 28.14
C LYS A 326 10.72 36.77 27.97
N TRP A 327 11.70 36.82 27.06
CA TRP A 327 12.55 35.68 26.69
C TRP A 327 14.05 35.92 26.86
N LYS A 328 14.49 37.01 27.51
CA LYS A 328 15.92 37.32 27.65
C LYS A 328 16.66 36.46 28.68
N ASP A 329 15.99 35.79 29.62
CA ASP A 329 16.66 35.26 30.82
C ASP A 329 16.48 33.75 31.11
N VAL A 330 16.04 32.91 30.17
CA VAL A 330 15.82 31.45 30.43
C VAL A 330 16.99 30.54 30.05
N GLY A 331 18.19 31.09 29.82
CA GLY A 331 19.31 30.38 29.19
C GLY A 331 20.58 30.26 30.03
N THR A 332 20.53 30.20 31.36
CA THR A 332 21.70 29.89 32.19
C THR A 332 21.32 29.03 33.39
N LEU A 333 21.42 27.71 33.23
CA LEU A 333 21.61 26.80 34.35
C LEU A 333 23.00 26.16 34.23
N ARG A 334 23.76 26.32 35.31
CA ARG A 334 25.06 25.71 35.58
C ARG A 334 24.97 24.19 35.63
#